data_AF-A0A4Q4YZM6-F1
#
_entry.id   AF-A0A4Q4YZM6-F1
#
_cell.length_a   1.000
_cell.length_b   1.000
_cell.length_c   1.000
_cell.angle_alpha   90.00
_cell.angle_beta   90.00
_cell.angle_gamma   90.00
#
_symmetry.space_group_name_H-M   'P 1'
#
loop_
_entity.id
_entity.type
_entity.pdbx_description
1 polymer ?
#
loop_
_entity_poly.entity_id
_entity_poly.type
_entity_poly.pdbx_seq_one_letter_code
_entity_poly.pdbx_strand_id
1 'polypeptide(L)'
;MGAKPVLAINATRVGHPERAIYHLVNYEHWRLDDAGYPQRSGPSPSPPPYSPGAASFLYAIGYMAVGWDGSEGHVSGFPKDGSWVDKYEGVLKAL
;
A
#
# COMPACT_ATOMS: atom_id res chain seq x y z
N MET A 1 2.35 -7.68 -12.13
CA MET A 1 1.95 -7.75 -10.70
C MET A 1 3.26 -7.72 -9.90
N GLY A 2 3.73 -6.54 -9.45
CA GLY A 2 5.04 -6.47 -8.74
C GLY A 2 5.53 -5.07 -8.37
N ALA A 3 5.20 -4.03 -9.14
CA ALA A 3 5.78 -2.69 -8.89
C ALA A 3 4.95 -1.77 -7.97
N LYS A 4 3.66 -2.06 -7.71
CA LYS A 4 2.75 -1.11 -7.05
C LYS A 4 3.14 -0.72 -5.62
N PRO A 5 3.49 -1.66 -4.72
CA PRO A 5 3.93 -1.31 -3.36
C PRO A 5 5.16 -0.39 -3.39
N VAL A 6 6.10 -0.67 -4.30
CA VAL A 6 7.30 0.14 -4.50
C VAL A 6 6.95 1.53 -5.04
N LEU A 7 6.01 1.64 -5.98
CA LEU A 7 5.53 2.92 -6.49
C LEU A 7 4.84 3.75 -5.40
N ALA A 8 4.02 3.13 -4.54
CA ALA A 8 3.36 3.80 -3.43
C ALA A 8 4.37 4.30 -2.38
N ILE A 9 5.33 3.45 -2.02
CA ILE A 9 6.45 3.81 -1.13
C ILE A 9 7.24 4.97 -1.71
N ASN A 10 7.63 4.91 -2.98
CA ASN A 10 8.38 5.99 -3.63
C ASN A 10 7.59 7.29 -3.67
N ALA A 11 6.30 7.25 -4.04
CA ALA A 11 5.43 8.41 -4.03
C ALA A 11 5.33 9.05 -2.64
N THR A 12 5.31 8.23 -1.58
CA THR A 12 5.34 8.71 -0.20
C THR A 12 6.66 9.41 0.12
N ARG A 13 7.80 8.82 -0.26
CA ARG A 13 9.14 9.39 0.00
C ARG A 13 9.35 10.75 -0.67
N VAL A 14 8.72 10.99 -1.82
CA VAL A 14 8.80 12.28 -2.53
C VAL A 14 7.71 13.28 -2.12
N GLY A 15 6.89 12.97 -1.10
CA GLY A 15 5.86 13.88 -0.61
C GLY A 15 4.60 13.96 -1.47
N HIS A 16 4.23 12.86 -2.14
CA HIS A 16 3.01 12.75 -2.95
C HIS A 16 2.05 11.69 -2.39
N PRO A 17 1.47 11.90 -1.20
CA PRO A 17 0.60 10.92 -0.54
C PRO A 17 -0.62 10.53 -1.37
N GLU A 18 -1.20 11.46 -2.14
CA GLU A 18 -2.33 11.13 -3.02
C GLU A 18 -1.95 10.16 -4.13
N ARG A 19 -0.77 10.34 -4.74
CA ARG A 19 -0.26 9.37 -5.72
C ARG A 19 0.09 8.05 -5.07
N ALA A 20 0.55 8.07 -3.82
CA ALA A 20 0.84 6.86 -3.07
C ALA A 20 -0.42 6.02 -2.86
N ILE A 21 -1.51 6.65 -2.40
CA ILE A 21 -2.82 6.00 -2.30
C ILE A 21 -3.31 5.53 -3.66
N TYR A 22 -3.26 6.36 -4.71
CA TYR A 22 -3.65 5.94 -6.06
C TYR A 22 -2.90 4.68 -6.52
N HIS A 23 -1.58 4.62 -6.36
CA HIS A 23 -0.81 3.43 -6.74
C HIS A 23 -1.18 2.19 -5.92
N LEU A 24 -1.50 2.38 -4.64
CA LEU A 24 -1.86 1.33 -3.71
C LEU A 24 -3.26 0.76 -3.98
N VAL A 25 -4.25 1.63 -4.26
CA VAL A 25 -5.68 1.28 -4.38
C VAL A 25 -6.26 1.45 -5.78
N ASN A 26 -5.45 1.52 -6.84
CA ASN A 26 -5.99 1.46 -8.21
C ASN A 26 -6.57 0.06 -8.53
N TYR A 27 -7.84 -0.12 -8.13
CA TYR A 27 -8.64 -1.34 -8.20
C TYR A 27 -9.08 -1.70 -9.62
N GLU A 28 -9.07 -0.75 -10.58
CA GLU A 28 -9.35 -1.05 -11.99
C GLU A 28 -8.41 -2.14 -12.53
N HIS A 29 -7.18 -2.18 -11.99
CA HIS A 29 -6.14 -3.14 -12.37
C HIS A 29 -5.81 -4.14 -11.26
N TRP A 30 -6.59 -4.18 -10.17
CA TRP A 30 -6.33 -5.06 -9.02
C TRP A 30 -7.59 -5.32 -8.21
N ARG A 31 -8.40 -6.25 -8.71
CA ARG A 31 -9.60 -6.70 -8.00
C ARG A 31 -9.20 -7.71 -6.93
N LEU A 32 -9.76 -7.53 -5.74
CA LEU A 32 -9.70 -8.55 -4.70
C LEU A 32 -10.90 -9.48 -4.90
N ASP A 33 -10.72 -10.78 -4.65
CA ASP A 33 -11.84 -11.70 -4.52
C ASP A 33 -12.59 -11.47 -3.19
N ASP A 34 -13.64 -12.25 -2.98
CA ASP A 34 -14.47 -12.22 -1.78
C ASP A 34 -13.70 -12.60 -0.50
N ALA A 35 -12.61 -13.37 -0.63
CA ALA A 35 -11.67 -13.68 0.45
C ALA A 35 -10.57 -12.61 0.65
N GLY A 36 -10.57 -11.54 -0.15
CA GLY A 36 -9.59 -10.46 -0.05
C GLY A 36 -8.25 -10.75 -0.72
N TYR A 37 -8.14 -11.82 -1.51
CA TYR A 37 -6.94 -12.13 -2.26
C TYR A 37 -6.89 -11.41 -3.60
N PRO A 38 -5.68 -11.00 -4.04
CA PRO A 38 -5.51 -10.36 -5.32
C PRO A 38 -5.79 -11.32 -6.48
N GLN A 39 -6.79 -11.01 -7.30
CA GLN A 39 -7.09 -11.77 -8.51
C GLN A 39 -5.94 -11.60 -9.52
N ARG A 40 -5.39 -12.72 -10.01
CA ARG A 40 -4.37 -12.70 -11.06
C ARG A 40 -5.04 -12.44 -12.41
N SER A 41 -4.68 -11.34 -13.06
CA SER A 41 -5.11 -11.07 -14.45
C SER A 41 -4.46 -12.07 -15.42
N GLY A 42 -5.25 -12.72 -16.29
CA GLY A 42 -4.76 -13.64 -17.33
C GLY A 42 -5.73 -14.79 -17.66
N PRO A 43 -5.47 -15.56 -18.74
CA PRO A 43 -6.39 -16.59 -19.24
C PRO A 43 -6.50 -17.86 -18.37
N SER A 44 -5.62 -18.03 -17.38
CA SER A 44 -5.68 -19.15 -16.43
C SER A 44 -5.27 -18.66 -15.04
N PRO A 45 -6.23 -18.24 -14.19
CA PRO A 45 -5.93 -17.83 -12.83
C PRO A 45 -5.48 -19.04 -12.01
N SER A 46 -4.24 -19.02 -11.51
CA SER A 46 -3.80 -20.00 -10.51
C SER A 46 -4.70 -19.90 -9.26
N PRO A 47 -5.08 -21.03 -8.63
CA PRO A 47 -5.85 -21.00 -7.40
C PRO A 47 -5.06 -20.31 -6.27
N PRO A 48 -5.72 -19.55 -5.37
CA PRO A 48 -5.06 -18.84 -4.27
C PRO A 48 -4.40 -19.82 -3.27
N PRO A 49 -3.34 -19.40 -2.54
CA PRO A 49 -2.97 -18.01 -2.25
C PRO A 49 -1.59 -17.58 -2.77
N TYR A 50 -1.54 -16.49 -3.53
CA TYR A 50 -0.28 -15.76 -3.79
C TYR A 50 -0.05 -14.72 -2.67
N SER A 51 0.42 -15.20 -1.52
CA SER A 51 0.69 -14.38 -0.32
C SER A 51 1.72 -13.25 -0.48
N PRO A 52 2.75 -13.32 -1.36
CA PRO A 52 3.72 -12.22 -1.49
C PRO A 52 3.11 -10.89 -1.92
N GLY A 53 2.04 -10.91 -2.73
CA GLY A 53 1.30 -9.71 -3.11
C GLY A 53 0.57 -9.05 -1.94
N ALA A 54 -0.07 -9.85 -1.07
CA ALA A 54 -0.76 -9.34 0.11
C ALA A 54 0.24 -8.84 1.17
N ALA A 55 1.34 -9.56 1.39
CA ALA A 55 2.39 -9.16 2.33
C ALA A 55 3.05 -7.83 1.93
N SER A 56 3.36 -7.65 0.64
CA SER A 56 3.94 -6.39 0.15
C SER A 56 2.96 -5.22 0.21
N PHE A 57 1.65 -5.47 0.04
CA PHE A 57 0.62 -4.46 0.24
C PHE A 57 0.56 -3.99 1.70
N LEU A 58 0.51 -4.92 2.65
CA LEU A 58 0.53 -4.59 4.09
C LEU A 58 1.80 -3.85 4.50
N TYR A 59 2.95 -4.27 3.96
CA TYR A 59 4.21 -3.58 4.20
C TYR A 59 4.18 -2.13 3.70
N ALA A 60 3.64 -1.87 2.50
CA ALA A 60 3.51 -0.52 1.98
C ALA A 60 2.59 0.35 2.87
N ILE A 61 1.48 -0.19 3.36
CA ILE A 61 0.59 0.52 4.30
C ILE A 61 1.35 0.90 5.58
N GLY A 62 2.06 -0.05 6.19
CA GLY A 62 2.88 0.21 7.37
C GLY A 62 3.92 1.29 7.11
N TYR A 63 4.67 1.15 6.02
CA TYR A 63 5.66 2.13 5.57
C TYR A 63 5.07 3.53 5.39
N MET A 64 3.86 3.62 4.82
CA MET A 64 3.14 4.88 4.61
C MET A 64 2.61 5.48 5.92
N ALA A 65 2.23 4.66 6.89
CA ALA A 65 1.64 5.07 8.15
C ALA A 65 2.68 5.53 9.18
N VAL A 66 3.71 4.70 9.43
CA VAL A 66 4.73 4.97 10.46
C VAL A 66 6.04 5.50 9.89
N GLY A 67 6.23 5.40 8.58
CA GLY A 67 7.43 5.86 7.90
C GLY A 67 8.60 4.88 8.01
N TRP A 68 9.79 5.41 7.79
CA TRP A 68 11.07 4.69 7.73
C TRP A 68 12.14 5.45 8.53
N ASP A 69 13.33 4.88 8.67
CA ASP A 69 14.40 5.61 9.35
C ASP A 69 14.69 6.98 8.72
N GLY A 70 14.79 8.01 9.55
CA GLY A 70 14.90 9.40 9.11
C GLY A 70 13.63 10.03 8.50
N SER A 71 12.50 9.33 8.44
CA SER A 71 11.23 9.95 8.04
C SER A 71 10.68 10.86 9.14
N GLU A 72 10.26 12.07 8.75
CA GLU A 72 9.65 13.07 9.64
C GLU A 72 8.15 13.23 9.34
N GLY A 73 7.41 13.77 10.31
CA GLY A 73 5.97 14.02 10.20
C GLY A 73 5.08 12.84 10.61
N HIS A 74 3.83 13.14 10.94
CA HIS A 74 2.82 12.15 11.32
C HIS A 74 2.09 11.63 10.07
N VAL A 75 2.22 10.33 9.78
CA VAL A 75 1.50 9.63 8.69
C VAL A 75 1.76 10.26 7.31
N SER A 76 2.99 10.13 6.82
CA SER A 76 3.46 10.82 5.61
C SER A 76 2.89 10.27 4.29
N GLY A 77 2.39 9.04 4.28
CA GLY A 77 1.86 8.39 3.08
C GLY A 77 0.37 8.62 2.82
N PHE A 78 -0.35 9.31 3.70
CA PHE A 78 -1.80 9.52 3.55
C PHE A 78 -2.15 10.99 3.28
N PRO A 79 -3.24 11.28 2.53
CA PRO A 79 -3.65 12.63 2.20
C PRO A 79 -3.88 13.49 3.46
N LYS A 80 -3.52 14.77 3.37
CA LYS A 80 -3.63 15.76 4.47
C LYS A 80 -4.70 16.81 4.22
N ASP A 81 -5.60 16.55 3.29
CA ASP A 81 -6.72 17.41 2.89
C ASP A 81 -7.90 17.38 3.89
N GLY A 82 -7.79 16.61 4.97
CA GLY A 82 -8.85 16.42 5.97
C GLY A 82 -9.89 15.37 5.59
N SER A 83 -9.74 14.67 4.46
CA SER A 83 -10.64 13.56 4.08
C SER A 83 -10.36 12.27 4.87
N TRP A 84 -9.22 12.19 5.57
CA TRP A 84 -8.80 11.05 6.37
C TRP A 84 -8.67 11.40 7.86
N VAL A 85 -9.05 10.46 8.72
CA VAL A 85 -8.78 10.49 10.16
C VAL A 85 -7.74 9.43 10.46
N ASP A 86 -6.50 9.86 10.65
CA ASP A 86 -5.36 8.96 10.79
C ASP A 86 -5.28 8.35 12.20
N LYS A 87 -5.29 7.02 12.30
CA LYS A 87 -5.04 6.26 13.54
C LYS A 87 -4.28 4.98 13.21
N TYR A 88 -3.25 4.67 14.00
CA TYR A 88 -2.53 3.40 13.91
C TYR A 88 -1.98 3.00 15.28
N GLU A 89 -1.82 1.71 15.52
CA GLU A 89 -1.25 1.15 16.75
C GLU A 89 -0.44 -0.11 16.43
N GLY A 90 0.57 -0.42 17.25
CA GLY A 90 1.34 -1.67 17.13
C GLY A 90 2.15 -1.84 15.83
N VAL A 91 2.27 -0.80 14.99
CA VAL A 91 3.04 -0.84 13.74
C VAL A 91 4.48 -0.40 14.00
N LEU A 92 5.45 -1.18 13.52
CA LEU A 92 6.88 -0.88 13.64
C LEU A 92 7.36 -0.07 12.43
N LYS A 93 8.18 0.96 12.70
CA LYS A 93 8.83 1.75 11.65
C LYS A 93 9.69 0.84 10.78
N ALA A 94 9.66 1.06 9.46
CA ALA A 94 10.54 0.34 8.56
C ALA A 94 11.99 0.73 8.85
N LEU A 95 12.87 -0.28 8.91
CA LEU A 95 14.32 -0.11 9.07
C LEU A 95 14.93 0.61 7.86
#